data_AF-A0A9R0UDE1-F1
#
_entry.id   AF-A0A9R0UDE1-F1
#
_cell.length_a   1.000
_cell.length_b   1.000
_cell.length_c   1.000
_cell.angle_alpha   90.00
_cell.angle_beta   90.00
_cell.angle_gamma   90.00
#
_symmetry.space_group_name_H-M   'P 1'
#
loop_
_entity.id
_entity.type
_entity.pdbx_description
1 polymer ?
#
loop_
_entity_poly.entity_id
_entity_poly.type
_entity_poly.pdbx_seq_one_letter_code
_entity_poly.pdbx_strand_id
1 'polypeptide(L)'
;MYQPVPGQIWWAYVPFEDCNDGKYRPCLVLHRNGYTVRVLKITSKDKRGRSGYVRMPTSAWNASSGKSSWLQLRPVFALDYSAGSFTRFLGPCDRRTWAWAQLHHPLLAAPAGHNRAATPPGTVPALAVGALAATVLCCPVAAAGLGVASLVVNRRHPSTAVRVMGVGAVAVNGLILLLLAIVLVAGRHQATLPY
;
A
#
# COMPACT_ATOMS: atom_id res chain seq x y z
N MET A 1 -13.73 12.97 -5.29
CA MET A 1 -13.53 13.54 -3.93
C MET A 1 -12.22 13.02 -3.36
N TYR A 2 -11.42 13.88 -2.74
CA TYR A 2 -10.21 13.42 -2.04
C TYR A 2 -10.58 12.57 -0.83
N GLN A 3 -9.91 11.43 -0.68
CA GLN A 3 -10.12 10.52 0.45
C GLN A 3 -9.25 10.94 1.63
N PRO A 4 -9.75 10.91 2.87
CA PRO A 4 -8.93 11.18 4.05
C PRO A 4 -7.82 10.14 4.18
N VAL A 5 -6.57 10.60 4.29
CA VAL A 5 -5.40 9.73 4.51
C VAL A 5 -4.76 9.99 5.87
N PRO A 6 -4.05 9.00 6.44
CA PRO A 6 -3.36 9.14 7.72
C PRO A 6 -2.48 10.39 7.81
N GLY A 7 -2.50 11.04 8.98
CA GLY A 7 -1.75 12.26 9.24
C GLY A 7 -2.40 13.55 8.73
N GLN A 8 -3.54 13.49 8.06
CA GLN A 8 -4.30 14.67 7.65
C GLN A 8 -5.29 15.12 8.72
N ILE A 9 -5.58 16.42 8.72
CA ILE A 9 -6.64 17.03 9.52
C ILE A 9 -7.83 17.36 8.61
N TRP A 10 -9.01 16.92 9.03
CA TRP A 10 -10.26 17.06 8.29
C TRP A 10 -11.35 17.67 9.16
N TRP A 11 -12.23 18.43 8.52
CA TRP A 11 -13.52 18.81 9.09
C TRP A 11 -14.51 17.67 8.85
N ALA A 12 -15.01 17.07 9.93
CA ALA A 12 -15.87 15.90 9.87
C ALA A 12 -16.92 15.90 10.96
N TYR A 13 -18.05 15.21 10.74
CA TYR A 13 -19.04 14.93 11.77
C TYR A 13 -18.47 13.88 12.73
N VAL A 14 -18.13 14.31 13.94
CA VAL A 14 -17.57 13.43 14.98
C VAL A 14 -18.59 13.28 16.11
N PRO A 15 -19.05 12.05 16.41
CA PRO A 15 -19.94 11.75 17.52
C PRO A 15 -19.39 12.23 18.87
N PHE A 16 -20.29 12.44 19.82
CA PHE A 16 -19.93 12.52 21.22
C PHE A 16 -19.64 11.11 21.77
N GLU A 17 -19.08 11.04 22.98
CA GLU A 17 -18.65 9.77 23.57
C GLU A 17 -19.84 8.99 24.14
N ASP A 18 -20.83 9.70 24.69
CA ASP A 18 -21.90 9.10 25.50
C ASP A 18 -23.31 9.27 24.91
N CYS A 19 -23.43 9.79 23.68
CA CYS A 19 -24.73 9.92 23.02
C CYS A 19 -24.64 9.74 21.51
N ASN A 20 -25.80 9.50 20.89
CA ASN A 20 -25.92 9.27 19.44
C ASN A 20 -25.91 10.57 18.61
N ASP A 21 -25.46 11.67 19.21
CA ASP A 21 -25.30 12.95 18.54
C ASP A 21 -23.81 13.27 18.36
N GLY A 22 -23.52 14.28 17.56
CA GLY A 22 -22.17 14.67 17.19
C GLY A 22 -22.17 16.09 16.66
N LYS A 23 -21.00 16.52 16.23
CA LYS A 23 -20.89 17.80 15.52
C LYS A 23 -19.70 17.80 14.61
N TYR A 24 -19.84 18.65 13.59
CA TYR A 24 -18.75 18.96 12.68
C TYR A 24 -17.62 19.66 13.42
N ARG A 25 -16.42 19.08 13.35
CA ARG A 25 -15.21 19.59 14.01
C ARG A 25 -13.96 19.09 13.29
N PRO A 26 -12.79 19.71 13.54
CA PRO A 26 -11.53 19.15 13.09
C PRO A 26 -11.26 17.80 13.77
N CYS A 27 -10.74 16.84 13.01
CA CYS A 27 -10.26 15.56 13.49
C CYS A 27 -8.97 15.17 12.76
N LEU A 28 -8.10 14.43 13.45
CA LEU A 28 -6.89 13.85 12.88
C LEU A 28 -7.21 12.44 12.37
N VAL A 29 -6.89 12.17 11.11
CA VAL A 29 -6.99 10.83 10.51
C VAL A 29 -5.83 9.97 10.99
N LEU A 30 -6.13 8.86 11.66
CA LEU A 30 -5.14 7.86 12.08
C LEU A 30 -4.95 6.78 11.03
N HIS A 31 -6.06 6.24 10.52
CA HIS A 31 -6.07 5.08 9.65
C HIS A 31 -7.29 5.11 8.73
N ARG A 32 -7.19 4.49 7.56
CA ARG A 32 -8.32 4.24 6.67
C ARG A 32 -8.34 2.79 6.23
N ASN A 33 -9.49 2.13 6.37
CA ASN A 33 -9.75 0.80 5.84
C ASN A 33 -11.07 0.83 5.04
N GLY A 34 -10.99 0.74 3.71
CA GLY A 34 -12.17 0.88 2.85
C GLY A 34 -12.87 2.23 3.05
N TYR A 35 -14.13 2.20 3.49
CA TYR A 35 -14.91 3.41 3.83
C TYR A 35 -14.81 3.80 5.30
N THR A 36 -14.27 2.93 6.16
CA THR A 36 -14.10 3.25 7.58
C THR A 36 -12.81 4.03 7.80
N VAL A 37 -12.93 5.23 8.36
CA VAL A 37 -11.82 6.10 8.72
C VAL A 37 -11.75 6.21 10.24
N ARG A 38 -10.59 5.88 10.81
CA ARG A 38 -10.34 6.03 12.24
C ARG A 38 -9.73 7.38 12.51
N VAL A 39 -10.33 8.13 13.44
CA VAL A 39 -9.93 9.51 13.72
C VAL A 39 -9.82 9.79 15.22
N LEU A 40 -9.02 10.82 15.54
CA LEU A 40 -8.97 11.45 16.85
C LEU A 40 -9.61 12.83 16.81
N LYS A 41 -10.30 13.17 17.89
CA LYS A 41 -11.01 14.43 18.07
C LYS A 41 -10.04 15.58 18.35
N ILE A 42 -10.26 16.74 17.74
CA ILE A 42 -9.56 17.98 18.08
C ILE A 42 -10.54 18.94 18.77
N THR A 43 -10.05 19.65 19.78
CA THR A 43 -10.82 20.69 20.48
C THR A 43 -10.01 21.98 20.63
N SER A 44 -10.69 23.11 20.52
CA SER A 44 -10.12 24.44 20.83
C SER A 44 -10.19 24.78 22.31
N LYS A 45 -10.91 24.00 23.13
CA LYS A 45 -10.98 24.21 24.58
C LYS A 45 -9.61 23.91 25.19
N ASP A 46 -9.18 24.72 26.15
CA ASP A 46 -7.93 24.45 26.87
C ASP A 46 -8.01 23.13 27.65
N LYS A 47 -6.96 22.33 27.54
CA LYS A 47 -6.79 21.02 28.18
C LYS A 47 -5.44 20.88 28.87
N ARG A 48 -4.77 22.01 29.15
CA ARG A 48 -3.50 22.03 29.89
C ARG A 48 -3.59 21.21 31.18
N GLY A 49 -2.58 20.37 31.40
CA GLY A 49 -2.48 19.51 32.58
C GLY A 49 -3.38 18.28 32.57
N ARG A 50 -4.22 18.08 31.55
CA ARG A 50 -5.09 16.88 31.47
C ARG A 50 -4.39 15.76 30.72
N SER A 51 -4.30 14.60 31.35
CA SER A 51 -3.80 13.37 30.72
C SER A 51 -4.65 13.00 29.51
N GLY A 52 -4.02 12.46 28.47
CA GLY A 52 -4.72 12.04 27.25
C GLY A 52 -5.01 13.18 26.26
N TYR A 53 -4.46 14.37 26.48
CA TYR A 53 -4.51 15.48 25.53
C TYR A 53 -3.10 15.95 25.16
N VAL A 54 -2.90 16.25 23.89
CA VAL A 54 -1.64 16.83 23.37
C VAL A 54 -1.94 18.20 22.78
N ARG A 55 -1.20 19.21 23.22
CA ARG A 55 -1.26 20.54 22.61
C ARG A 55 -0.70 20.47 21.20
N MET A 56 -1.46 20.95 20.22
CA MET A 56 -1.06 20.96 18.82
C MET A 56 -1.02 22.38 18.24
N PRO A 57 0.03 22.72 17.48
CA PRO A 57 0.04 23.94 16.69
C PRO A 57 -1.02 23.88 15.58
N THR A 58 -1.52 25.06 15.20
CA THR A 58 -2.58 25.20 14.18
C THR A 58 -2.14 25.93 12.93
N SER A 59 -0.89 26.42 12.88
CA SER A 59 -0.35 27.19 11.75
C SER A 59 -0.50 26.46 10.40
N ALA A 60 -0.41 25.13 10.37
CA ALA A 60 -0.51 24.34 9.14
C ALA A 60 -1.95 24.10 8.63
N TRP A 61 -2.98 24.30 9.46
CA TRP A 61 -4.36 23.90 9.12
C TRP A 61 -5.45 24.88 9.57
N ASN A 62 -5.11 25.86 10.40
CA ASN A 62 -6.00 26.90 10.92
C ASN A 62 -5.18 28.12 11.41
N ALA A 63 -4.33 28.64 10.52
CA ALA A 63 -3.40 29.74 10.82
C ALA A 63 -4.10 31.02 11.33
N SER A 64 -5.29 31.33 10.79
CA SER A 64 -6.07 32.52 11.14
C SER A 64 -6.57 32.53 12.59
N SER A 65 -6.62 31.36 13.26
CA SER A 65 -7.08 31.30 14.64
C SER A 65 -6.10 31.90 15.65
N GLY A 66 -4.80 31.97 15.31
CA GLY A 66 -3.74 32.41 16.22
C GLY A 66 -3.59 31.58 17.51
N LYS A 67 -4.33 30.49 17.67
CA LYS A 67 -4.44 29.72 18.93
C LYS A 67 -4.09 28.25 18.70
N SER A 68 -3.37 27.66 19.64
CA SER A 68 -3.18 26.20 19.68
C SER A 68 -4.51 25.49 19.92
N SER A 69 -4.60 24.26 19.43
CA SER A 69 -5.70 23.35 19.76
C SER A 69 -5.18 22.17 20.57
N TRP A 70 -6.07 21.27 20.95
CA TRP A 70 -5.76 20.07 21.72
C TRP A 70 -6.28 18.84 20.98
N LEU A 71 -5.38 17.90 20.71
CA LEU A 71 -5.71 16.57 20.21
C LEU A 71 -6.07 15.68 21.40
N GLN A 72 -7.26 15.11 21.40
CA GLN A 72 -7.67 14.11 22.39
C GLN A 72 -7.22 12.73 21.90
N LEU A 73 -6.37 12.05 22.67
CA LEU A 73 -5.75 10.78 22.28
C LEU A 73 -6.68 9.59 22.37
N ARG A 74 -7.74 9.65 23.19
CA ARG A 74 -8.78 8.60 23.29
C ARG A 74 -10.14 9.23 23.61
N PRO A 75 -11.26 8.65 23.13
CA PRO A 75 -11.34 7.45 22.29
C PRO A 75 -10.98 7.71 20.81
N VAL A 76 -10.78 6.62 20.06
CA VAL A 76 -10.68 6.65 18.60
C VAL A 76 -12.06 6.43 18.02
N PHE A 77 -12.48 7.31 17.11
CA PHE A 77 -13.78 7.21 16.45
C PHE A 77 -13.62 6.54 15.10
N ALA A 78 -14.57 5.66 14.74
CA ALA A 78 -14.68 5.10 13.39
C ALA A 78 -15.81 5.84 12.66
N LEU A 79 -15.47 6.50 11.56
CA LEU A 79 -16.40 7.27 10.74
C LEU A 79 -16.56 6.64 9.37
N ASP A 80 -17.78 6.66 8.82
CA ASP A 80 -18.05 6.22 7.46
C ASP A 80 -17.82 7.38 6.47
N TYR A 81 -16.79 7.25 5.64
CA TYR A 81 -16.48 8.22 4.60
C TYR A 81 -17.55 8.30 3.51
N SER A 82 -18.20 7.18 3.18
CA SER A 82 -19.21 7.11 2.11
C SER A 82 -20.51 7.83 2.50
N ALA A 83 -20.80 7.93 3.79
CA ALA A 83 -21.95 8.65 4.34
C ALA A 83 -21.80 10.18 4.38
N GLY A 84 -20.75 10.75 3.75
CA GLY A 84 -20.52 12.20 3.74
C GLY A 84 -19.99 12.77 5.05
N SER A 85 -19.49 11.93 5.97
CA SER A 85 -18.98 12.37 7.28
C SER A 85 -17.82 13.36 7.20
N PHE A 86 -17.12 13.43 6.06
CA PHE A 86 -15.96 14.30 5.84
C PHE A 86 -16.28 15.37 4.79
N THR A 87 -16.16 16.64 5.18
CA THR A 87 -16.58 17.75 4.29
C THR A 87 -15.42 18.57 3.75
N ARG A 88 -14.34 18.75 4.51
CA ARG A 88 -13.22 19.61 4.09
C ARG A 88 -11.87 19.14 4.64
N PHE A 89 -10.88 19.03 3.77
CA PHE A 89 -9.47 18.91 4.17
C PHE A 89 -8.97 20.25 4.71
N LEU A 90 -8.35 20.25 5.90
CA LEU A 90 -7.83 21.48 6.52
C LEU A 90 -6.32 21.63 6.36
N GLY A 91 -5.59 20.53 6.28
CA GLY A 91 -4.13 20.54 6.19
C GLY A 91 -3.49 19.31 6.81
N PRO A 92 -2.17 19.16 6.67
CA PRO A 92 -1.43 18.11 7.35
C PRO A 92 -1.37 18.37 8.87
N CYS A 93 -1.29 17.28 9.64
CA CYS A 93 -0.92 17.36 11.05
C CYS A 93 0.56 17.71 11.20
N ASP A 94 0.87 18.51 12.22
CA ASP A 94 2.25 18.76 12.61
C ASP A 94 2.99 17.45 12.92
N ARG A 95 4.28 17.38 12.52
CA ARG A 95 5.11 16.17 12.63
C ARG A 95 5.20 15.66 14.06
N ARG A 96 5.39 16.54 15.05
CA ARG A 96 5.52 16.12 16.45
C ARG A 96 4.20 15.57 16.97
N THR A 97 3.11 16.29 16.72
CA THR A 97 1.75 15.86 17.09
C THR A 97 1.40 14.52 16.45
N TRP A 98 1.73 14.34 15.17
CA TRP A 98 1.53 13.08 14.45
C TRP A 98 2.34 11.94 15.07
N ALA A 99 3.63 12.13 15.33
CA ALA A 99 4.46 11.12 16.00
C ALA A 99 3.91 10.73 17.38
N TRP A 100 3.45 11.69 18.17
CA TRP A 100 2.79 11.43 19.45
C TRP A 100 1.52 10.60 19.30
N ALA A 101 0.68 10.90 18.30
CA ALA A 101 -0.51 10.10 18.01
C ALA A 101 -0.16 8.66 17.61
N GLN A 102 0.88 8.47 16.79
CA GLN A 102 1.33 7.14 16.37
C GLN A 102 1.83 6.29 17.54
N LEU A 103 2.59 6.89 18.47
CA LEU A 103 3.06 6.21 19.68
C LEU A 103 1.91 5.72 20.57
N HIS A 104 0.79 6.45 20.60
CA HIS A 104 -0.39 6.07 21.38
C HIS A 104 -1.31 5.07 20.66
N HIS A 105 -1.16 4.93 19.34
CA HIS A 105 -2.01 4.09 18.49
C HIS A 105 -1.19 3.25 17.49
N PRO A 106 -0.22 2.44 17.97
CA PRO A 106 0.75 1.77 17.09
C PRO A 106 0.10 0.86 16.05
N LEU A 107 -1.02 0.21 16.39
CA LEU A 107 -1.76 -0.69 15.50
C LEU A 107 -2.55 0.04 14.39
N LEU A 108 -2.81 1.34 14.56
CA LEU A 108 -3.56 2.16 13.59
C LEU A 108 -2.64 3.02 12.75
N ALA A 109 -1.48 3.37 13.31
CA ALA A 109 -0.49 4.26 12.72
C ALA A 109 0.48 3.57 11.76
N ALA A 110 0.59 2.24 11.82
CA ALA A 110 1.41 1.50 10.87
C ALA A 110 1.00 1.89 9.44
N PRO A 111 1.97 2.15 8.53
CA PRO A 111 1.63 2.39 7.14
C PRO A 111 0.77 1.21 6.71
N ALA A 112 -0.45 1.50 6.24
CA ALA A 112 -1.34 0.49 5.71
C ALA A 112 -0.48 -0.35 4.77
N GLY A 113 -0.20 -1.60 5.18
CA GLY A 113 0.73 -2.44 4.45
C GLY A 113 0.29 -2.36 3.01
N HIS A 114 1.18 -1.90 2.12
CA HIS A 114 0.98 -2.00 0.67
C HIS A 114 0.26 -3.31 0.48
N ASN A 115 -0.96 -3.27 -0.10
CA ASN A 115 -1.73 -4.48 -0.41
C ASN A 115 -0.69 -5.53 -0.74
N ARG A 116 -0.48 -6.52 0.13
CA ARG A 116 0.46 -7.59 -0.19
C ARG A 116 -0.12 -8.10 -1.48
N ALA A 117 0.51 -7.77 -2.60
CA ALA A 117 0.19 -8.36 -3.87
C ALA A 117 0.19 -9.83 -3.54
N ALA A 118 -0.98 -10.46 -3.68
CA ALA A 118 -1.10 -11.89 -3.48
C ALA A 118 0.10 -12.49 -4.18
N THR A 119 1.00 -13.14 -3.43
CA THR A 119 2.08 -13.88 -4.06
C THR A 119 1.37 -14.79 -5.05
N PRO A 120 1.62 -14.66 -6.38
CA PRO A 120 1.00 -15.59 -7.31
C PRO A 120 1.41 -16.99 -6.85
N PRO A 121 0.47 -17.94 -6.73
CA PRO A 121 0.81 -19.29 -6.33
C PRO A 121 1.78 -19.83 -7.38
N GLY A 122 3.06 -20.00 -7.02
CA GLY A 122 4.04 -20.58 -7.93
C GLY A 122 5.50 -20.18 -7.74
N THR A 123 5.83 -19.09 -7.04
CA THR A 123 7.24 -18.72 -6.86
C THR A 123 7.85 -19.47 -5.67
N VAL A 124 8.32 -20.69 -5.91
CA VAL A 124 9.28 -21.34 -5.01
C VAL A 124 10.61 -20.58 -5.05
N PRO A 125 11.24 -20.28 -3.91
CA PRO A 125 12.58 -19.71 -3.92
C PRO A 125 13.56 -20.77 -4.42
N ALA A 126 14.35 -20.43 -5.44
CA ALA A 126 15.46 -21.25 -5.88
C ALA A 126 16.41 -21.45 -4.70
N LEU A 127 16.58 -22.71 -4.31
CA LEU A 127 17.59 -23.17 -3.36
C LEU A 127 18.96 -22.64 -3.83
N ALA A 128 19.57 -21.80 -2.99
CA ALA A 128 20.97 -21.46 -3.11
C ALA A 128 21.79 -22.73 -2.86
N VAL A 129 22.20 -23.40 -3.93
CA VAL A 129 23.22 -24.45 -3.87
C VAL A 129 24.56 -23.77 -3.58
N GLY A 130 25.18 -24.19 -2.48
CA GLY A 130 26.34 -23.55 -1.89
C GLY A 130 27.59 -23.58 -2.77
N ALA A 131 28.40 -22.52 -2.64
CA ALA A 131 29.81 -22.57 -2.93
C ALA A 131 30.56 -22.79 -1.61
N LEU A 132 31.01 -24.03 -1.42
CA LEU A 132 31.97 -24.42 -0.38
C LEU A 132 33.32 -23.73 -0.63
N ALA A 133 33.93 -23.32 0.48
CA ALA A 133 35.23 -22.70 0.57
C ALA A 133 36.34 -23.53 -0.10
N ALA A 134 37.28 -22.83 -0.74
CA ALA A 134 38.64 -23.32 -0.92
C ALA A 134 39.60 -22.17 -0.59
N THR A 135 39.98 -22.08 0.68
CA THR A 135 41.16 -21.33 1.12
C THR A 135 42.37 -22.22 0.82
N VAL A 136 43.15 -21.87 -0.20
CA VAL A 136 44.50 -22.42 -0.39
C VAL A 136 45.50 -21.30 -0.17
N LEU A 137 46.24 -21.43 0.93
CA LEU A 137 47.37 -20.59 1.33
C LEU A 137 48.66 -21.38 1.07
N CYS A 138 49.52 -20.85 0.18
CA CYS A 138 50.96 -21.13 -0.07
C CYS A 138 51.19 -20.98 -1.59
N CYS A 139 52.14 -20.26 -2.16
CA CYS A 139 53.37 -19.59 -1.71
C CYS A 139 53.73 -18.53 -2.80
N PRO A 140 54.61 -17.55 -2.54
CA PRO A 140 55.03 -16.57 -3.52
C PRO A 140 56.29 -17.03 -4.27
N VAL A 141 56.27 -17.05 -5.61
CA VAL A 141 57.50 -16.96 -6.42
C VAL A 141 57.20 -16.10 -7.66
N ALA A 142 58.03 -15.08 -7.82
CA ALA A 142 58.03 -14.12 -8.91
C ALA A 142 58.49 -14.72 -10.25
N ALA A 143 57.91 -14.29 -11.36
CA ALA A 143 58.64 -13.95 -12.58
C ALA A 143 57.70 -13.31 -13.63
N ALA A 144 58.27 -12.34 -14.34
CA ALA A 144 57.67 -11.47 -15.33
C ALA A 144 57.18 -12.19 -16.61
N GLY A 145 56.29 -11.54 -17.36
CA GLY A 145 56.02 -11.90 -18.75
C GLY A 145 54.77 -11.25 -19.34
N LEU A 146 54.98 -10.20 -20.15
CA LEU A 146 54.01 -9.62 -21.09
C LEU A 146 53.50 -10.67 -22.09
N GLY A 147 52.24 -10.58 -22.51
CA GLY A 147 51.76 -11.34 -23.68
C GLY A 147 50.25 -11.28 -23.90
N VAL A 148 49.81 -10.37 -24.77
CA VAL A 148 48.46 -10.31 -25.34
C VAL A 148 48.39 -11.29 -26.52
N ALA A 149 47.34 -12.11 -26.63
CA ALA A 149 46.89 -12.67 -27.91
C ALA A 149 45.48 -13.30 -27.78
N SER A 150 44.49 -12.63 -28.35
CA SER A 150 43.20 -13.23 -28.69
C SER A 150 43.39 -14.26 -29.81
N LEU A 151 42.85 -15.47 -29.65
CA LEU A 151 42.74 -16.44 -30.73
C LEU A 151 41.26 -16.65 -31.08
N VAL A 152 40.85 -16.00 -32.18
CA VAL A 152 39.64 -16.34 -32.94
C VAL A 152 39.99 -17.52 -33.84
N VAL A 153 39.32 -18.66 -33.67
CA VAL A 153 39.35 -19.75 -34.64
C VAL A 153 38.01 -19.81 -35.37
N ASN A 154 38.05 -19.23 -36.57
CA ASN A 154 37.11 -19.42 -37.66
C ASN A 154 37.40 -20.78 -38.31
N ARG A 155 36.46 -21.74 -38.22
CA ARG A 155 36.50 -22.96 -39.04
C ARG A 155 35.60 -22.79 -40.25
N ARG A 156 36.26 -22.66 -41.41
CA ARG A 156 35.71 -22.65 -42.76
C ARG A 156 34.89 -23.91 -43.06
N HIS A 157 33.73 -23.70 -43.68
CA HIS A 157 32.99 -24.66 -44.52
C HIS A 157 33.91 -25.28 -45.60
N PRO A 158 33.67 -26.54 -46.05
CA PRO A 158 32.65 -26.87 -47.08
C PRO A 158 31.94 -28.23 -46.77
N SER A 159 30.76 -28.68 -47.22
CA SER A 159 29.89 -28.41 -48.36
C SER A 159 28.46 -28.87 -48.02
N THR A 160 27.45 -28.17 -48.58
CA THR A 160 26.13 -28.68 -49.02
C THR A 160 25.34 -29.71 -48.19
N ALA A 161 24.25 -29.26 -47.56
CA ALA A 161 22.92 -29.87 -47.72
C ALA A 161 21.82 -28.89 -47.25
N VAL A 162 20.99 -28.47 -48.20
CA VAL A 162 19.74 -27.76 -47.98
C VAL A 162 18.68 -28.76 -47.50
N ARG A 163 17.94 -28.43 -46.43
CA ARG A 163 16.55 -28.88 -46.28
C ARG A 163 15.78 -27.92 -45.38
N VAL A 164 14.96 -27.08 -46.01
CA VAL A 164 13.82 -26.39 -45.40
C VAL A 164 12.65 -27.38 -45.35
N MET A 165 12.05 -27.58 -44.19
CA MET A 165 10.59 -27.71 -43.98
C MET A 165 10.29 -28.16 -42.54
N GLY A 166 9.38 -27.45 -41.88
CA GLY A 166 8.82 -27.87 -40.60
C GLY A 166 8.02 -26.78 -39.90
N VAL A 167 6.97 -26.27 -40.56
CA VAL A 167 5.90 -25.53 -39.87
C VAL A 167 5.08 -26.57 -39.11
N GLY A 168 5.30 -26.64 -37.78
CA GLY A 168 4.53 -27.48 -36.87
C GLY A 168 3.28 -26.73 -36.40
N ALA A 169 2.13 -27.27 -36.78
CA ALA A 169 0.82 -26.71 -36.57
C ALA A 169 0.36 -26.69 -35.10
N VAL A 170 -0.52 -25.71 -34.88
CA VAL A 170 -1.51 -25.53 -33.82
C VAL A 170 -2.06 -26.85 -33.24
N ALA A 171 -2.03 -26.95 -31.90
CA ALA A 171 -2.94 -27.78 -31.12
C ALA A 171 -3.43 -26.97 -29.92
N VAL A 172 -4.46 -26.14 -30.14
CA VAL A 172 -5.27 -25.56 -29.07
C VAL A 172 -6.48 -26.47 -28.94
N ASN A 173 -6.49 -27.35 -27.93
CA ASN A 173 -7.68 -28.12 -27.58
C ASN A 173 -7.62 -28.47 -26.10
N GLY A 174 -8.64 -28.02 -25.34
CA GLY A 174 -8.99 -28.66 -24.07
C GLY A 174 -9.12 -27.79 -22.83
N LEU A 175 -9.34 -26.47 -22.88
CA LEU A 175 -9.89 -25.75 -21.72
C LEU A 175 -10.60 -24.41 -22.06
N ILE A 176 -11.33 -24.36 -23.18
CA ILE A 176 -12.25 -23.25 -23.50
C ILE A 176 -13.63 -23.86 -23.77
N LEU A 177 -14.20 -24.54 -22.77
CA LEU A 177 -15.60 -24.98 -22.82
C LEU A 177 -16.36 -24.77 -21.49
N LEU A 178 -15.73 -24.22 -20.45
CA LEU A 178 -16.46 -23.89 -19.21
C LEU A 178 -16.97 -22.44 -19.15
N LEU A 179 -16.45 -21.53 -19.98
CA LEU A 179 -16.84 -20.11 -19.96
C LEU A 179 -18.05 -19.78 -20.87
N LEU A 180 -18.41 -20.65 -21.82
CA LEU A 180 -19.57 -20.44 -22.69
C LEU A 180 -20.89 -20.97 -22.08
N ALA A 181 -20.85 -21.85 -21.07
CA ALA A 181 -22.04 -22.33 -20.38
C ALA A 181 -22.59 -21.34 -19.32
N ILE A 182 -21.72 -20.54 -18.69
CA ILE A 182 -22.11 -19.61 -17.62
C ILE A 182 -22.85 -18.38 -18.18
N VAL A 183 -22.51 -17.96 -19.41
CA VAL A 183 -23.16 -16.80 -20.04
C VAL A 183 -24.57 -17.12 -20.56
N LEU A 184 -24.90 -18.40 -20.82
CA LEU A 184 -26.24 -18.81 -21.27
C LEU A 184 -27.28 -18.99 -20.14
N VAL A 185 -26.85 -19.04 -18.87
CA VAL A 185 -27.78 -19.23 -17.72
C VAL A 185 -28.24 -17.91 -17.10
N ALA A 186 -27.50 -16.81 -17.24
CA ALA A 186 -27.89 -15.53 -16.65
C ALA A 186 -28.84 -14.66 -17.51
N GLY A 187 -29.11 -15.07 -18.76
CA GLY A 187 -29.94 -14.31 -19.72
C GLY A 187 -31.45 -14.61 -19.68
N ARG A 188 -31.97 -15.34 -18.69
CA ARG A 188 -33.37 -15.83 -18.67
C ARG A 188 -34.32 -15.22 -17.63
N HIS A 189 -33.95 -14.13 -16.96
CA HIS A 189 -34.88 -13.45 -16.03
C HIS A 189 -35.13 -11.99 -16.40
N GLN A 190 -35.87 -11.78 -17.50
CA GLN A 190 -36.73 -10.62 -17.71
C GLN A 190 -38.09 -11.12 -18.20
N ALA A 191 -39.09 -11.13 -17.32
CA ALA A 191 -40.51 -10.91 -17.62
C ALA A 191 -41.33 -11.20 -16.35
N THR A 192 -41.92 -10.14 -15.77
CA THR A 192 -43.36 -10.03 -15.46
C THR A 192 -43.61 -8.71 -14.72
N LEU A 193 -44.24 -7.75 -15.40
CA LEU A 193 -45.02 -6.68 -14.78
C LEU A 193 -46.43 -7.21 -14.49
N PRO A 194 -47.12 -6.64 -13.49
CA PRO A 194 -48.54 -6.37 -13.71
C PRO A 194 -48.95 -4.92 -13.35
N TYR A 195 -49.68 -4.36 -14.31
CA TYR A 195 -50.70 -3.29 -14.33
C TYR A 195 -50.46 -1.99 -13.53
#